data_AF-A0A1I6SSL7-F1
#
_entry.id   AF-A0A1I6SSL7-F1
#
_cell.length_a   1.000
_cell.length_b   1.000
_cell.length_c   1.000
_cell.angle_alpha   90.00
_cell.angle_beta   90.00
_cell.angle_gamma   90.00
#
_symmetry.space_group_name_H-M   'P 1'
#
loop_
_entity.id
_entity.type
_entity.pdbx_description
1 polymer ?
#
loop_
_entity_poly.entity_id
_entity_poly.type
_entity_poly.pdbx_seq_one_letter_code
_entity_poly.pdbx_strand_id
1 'polypeptide(L)'
;MDHTYRFYRALCHRMLNEYDKAETLLREELDEMEAKWGKEGVHHLELLYYGIVQYEKKEYRKAIETFDWVLRIYPQFSEAQYYKAFCLPYTERYMEAPELIQEAIANRKKGYTINEDNAIYERYPYQLRNN
;
A
#
# COMPACT_ATOMS: atom_id res chain seq x y z
N MET A 1 -12.31 -9.76 0.57
CA MET A 1 -11.75 -10.88 -0.22
C MET A 1 -10.76 -11.60 0.68
N ASP A 2 -10.71 -12.92 0.72
CA ASP A 2 -9.72 -13.58 1.57
C ASP A 2 -8.33 -13.52 0.92
N HIS A 3 -7.41 -12.81 1.57
CA HIS A 3 -6.00 -12.77 1.17
C HIS A 3 -5.30 -14.10 1.46
N THR A 4 -4.20 -14.36 0.75
CA THR A 4 -3.50 -15.63 0.92
C THR A 4 -2.77 -15.72 2.26
N TYR A 5 -2.45 -16.95 2.67
CA TYR A 5 -1.55 -17.18 3.81
C TYR A 5 -0.19 -16.49 3.63
N ARG A 6 0.31 -16.40 2.39
CA ARG A 6 1.61 -15.77 2.08
C ARG A 6 1.57 -14.27 2.37
N PHE A 7 0.47 -13.61 2.02
CA PHE A 7 0.22 -12.21 2.34
C PHE A 7 0.31 -11.95 3.85
N TYR A 8 -0.44 -12.68 4.67
CA TYR A 8 -0.41 -12.49 6.12
C TYR A 8 0.97 -12.77 6.73
N ARG A 9 1.71 -13.76 6.21
CA ARG A 9 3.10 -13.99 6.61
C ARG A 9 4.00 -12.80 6.29
N ALA A 10 3.83 -12.18 5.13
CA ALA A 10 4.60 -11.00 4.77
C ALA A 10 4.33 -9.83 5.72
N LEU A 11 3.07 -9.64 6.15
CA LEU A 11 2.71 -8.64 7.16
C LEU A 11 3.43 -8.90 8.49
N CYS A 12 3.49 -10.15 8.94
CA CYS A 12 4.22 -10.54 10.14
C CYS A 12 5.73 -10.26 10.02
N HIS A 13 6.36 -10.68 8.93
CA HIS A 13 7.78 -10.41 8.68
C HIS A 13 8.07 -8.90 8.68
N ARG A 14 7.20 -8.11 8.04
CA ARG A 14 7.31 -6.65 8.06
C ARG A 14 7.18 -6.07 9.47
N MET A 15 6.22 -6.53 10.28
CA MET A 15 6.06 -6.11 11.68
C MET A 15 7.28 -6.44 12.55
N LEU A 16 8.05 -7.48 12.18
CA LEU A 16 9.31 -7.85 12.81
C LEU A 16 10.53 -7.10 12.22
N ASN A 17 10.31 -6.12 11.34
CA ASN A 17 11.33 -5.39 10.59
C ASN A 17 12.18 -6.28 9.66
N GLU A 18 11.70 -7.47 9.31
CA GLU A 18 12.35 -8.38 8.36
C GLU A 18 11.93 -8.04 6.92
N TYR A 19 12.22 -6.81 6.50
CA TYR A 19 11.67 -6.22 5.27
C TYR A 19 12.04 -7.01 4.01
N ASP A 20 13.24 -7.57 3.91
CA ASP A 20 13.64 -8.37 2.73
C ASP A 20 12.80 -9.65 2.58
N LYS A 21 12.45 -10.30 3.71
CA LYS A 21 11.57 -11.47 3.71
C LYS A 21 10.15 -11.08 3.32
N ALA A 22 9.64 -9.99 3.88
CA ALA A 22 8.33 -9.46 3.55
C ALA A 22 8.24 -9.08 2.05
N GLU A 23 9.27 -8.39 1.54
CA GLU A 23 9.33 -7.98 0.14
C GLU A 23 9.34 -9.18 -0.81
N THR A 24 10.15 -10.20 -0.52
CA THR A 24 10.23 -11.42 -1.32
C THR A 24 8.87 -12.12 -1.40
N LEU A 25 8.22 -12.32 -0.25
CA LEU A 25 6.92 -13.00 -0.20
C LEU A 25 5.84 -12.24 -0.97
N LEU A 26 5.79 -10.92 -0.83
CA LEU A 26 4.83 -10.08 -1.56
C LEU A 26 5.15 -10.05 -3.05
N ARG A 27 6.43 -9.96 -3.45
CA ARG A 27 6.84 -9.97 -4.86
C ARG A 27 6.41 -11.26 -5.55
N GLU A 28 6.69 -12.41 -4.94
CA GLU A 28 6.28 -13.72 -5.49
C GLU A 28 4.77 -13.81 -5.67
N GLU A 29 4.00 -13.32 -4.69
CA GLU A 29 2.54 -13.28 -4.76
C GLU A 29 2.02 -12.35 -5.86
N LEU A 30 2.61 -11.16 -6.00
CA LEU A 30 2.26 -10.20 -7.04
C LEU A 30 2.57 -10.74 -8.43
N ASP A 31 3.72 -11.38 -8.63
CA ASP A 31 4.12 -11.95 -9.92
C ASP A 31 3.15 -13.08 -10.35
N GLU A 32 2.71 -13.91 -9.40
CA GLU A 32 1.68 -14.94 -9.64
C GLU A 32 0.32 -14.32 -10.01
N MET A 33 -0.10 -13.27 -9.29
CA MET A 33 -1.35 -12.55 -9.57
C MET A 33 -1.32 -11.83 -10.92
N GLU A 34 -0.22 -11.14 -11.24
CA GLU A 34 0.01 -10.49 -12.53
C GLU A 34 -0.03 -11.49 -13.67
N ALA A 35 0.61 -12.65 -13.52
CA ALA A 35 0.60 -13.70 -14.55
C ALA A 35 -0.80 -14.28 -14.78
N LYS A 36 -1.61 -14.38 -13.72
CA LYS A 36 -2.94 -15.00 -13.78
C LYS A 36 -4.04 -14.03 -14.23
N TRP A 37 -3.98 -12.78 -13.79
CA TRP A 37 -5.07 -11.81 -13.93
C TRP A 37 -4.65 -10.51 -14.60
N GLY A 38 -3.37 -10.34 -14.94
CA GLY A 38 -2.82 -9.09 -15.45
C GLY A 38 -2.61 -8.05 -14.36
N LYS A 39 -1.90 -6.97 -14.70
CA LYS A 39 -1.54 -5.90 -13.75
C LYS A 39 -2.73 -5.20 -13.09
N GLU A 40 -3.85 -5.12 -13.79
CA GLU A 40 -5.08 -4.49 -13.26
C GLU A 40 -5.92 -5.45 -12.41
N GLY A 41 -5.67 -6.77 -12.51
CA GLY A 41 -6.34 -7.79 -11.71
C GLY A 41 -5.67 -8.08 -10.37
N VAL A 42 -4.52 -7.44 -10.09
CA VAL A 42 -3.84 -7.53 -8.80
C VAL A 42 -4.64 -6.76 -7.76
N HIS A 43 -4.83 -7.35 -6.58
CA HIS A 43 -5.57 -6.69 -5.53
C HIS A 43 -4.75 -5.55 -4.91
N HIS A 44 -5.41 -4.41 -4.69
CA HIS A 44 -4.77 -3.15 -4.34
C HIS A 44 -4.09 -3.16 -2.96
N LEU A 45 -4.51 -4.06 -2.06
CA LEU A 45 -3.96 -4.16 -0.70
C LEU A 45 -2.57 -4.83 -0.69
N GLU A 46 -2.37 -5.86 -1.49
CA GLU A 46 -1.10 -6.57 -1.69
C GLU A 46 -0.06 -5.58 -2.24
N LEU A 47 -0.46 -4.79 -3.24
CA LEU A 47 0.35 -3.71 -3.79
C LEU A 47 0.64 -2.61 -2.77
N LEU A 48 -0.35 -2.21 -1.96
CA LEU A 48 -0.14 -1.23 -0.90
C LEU A 48 0.95 -1.71 0.06
N TYR A 49 0.85 -2.94 0.56
CA TYR A 49 1.84 -3.46 1.52
C TYR A 49 3.21 -3.67 0.89
N TYR A 50 3.27 -4.05 -0.38
CA TYR A 50 4.53 -4.09 -1.12
C TYR A 50 5.18 -2.71 -1.20
N GLY A 51 4.40 -1.66 -1.51
CA GLY A 51 4.87 -0.28 -1.51
C GLY A 51 5.29 0.21 -0.13
N ILE A 52 4.57 -0.17 0.94
CA ILE A 52 4.95 0.14 2.33
C ILE A 52 6.29 -0.50 2.69
N VAL A 53 6.53 -1.76 2.31
CA VAL A 53 7.82 -2.42 2.55
C VAL A 53 8.96 -1.66 1.86
N GLN A 54 8.77 -1.23 0.61
CA GLN A 54 9.75 -0.41 -0.10
C GLN A 54 9.99 0.95 0.59
N TYR A 55 8.92 1.58 1.08
CA TYR A 55 9.00 2.81 1.86
C TYR A 55 9.81 2.61 3.16
N GLU A 56 9.56 1.54 3.92
CA GLU A 56 10.31 1.22 5.15
C GLU A 56 11.80 0.96 4.86
N LYS A 57 12.10 0.38 3.68
CA LYS A 57 13.47 0.22 3.17
C LYS A 57 14.08 1.51 2.61
N LYS A 58 13.35 2.64 2.65
CA LYS A 58 13.75 3.95 2.10
C LYS A 58 13.97 3.95 0.58
N GLU A 59 13.37 3.00 -0.12
CA GLU A 59 13.43 2.89 -1.58
C GLU A 59 12.36 3.77 -2.23
N TYR A 60 12.37 5.07 -1.90
CA TYR A 60 11.23 5.97 -2.13
C TYR A 60 10.78 6.09 -3.58
N ARG A 61 11.69 6.02 -4.56
CA ARG A 61 11.33 6.04 -5.98
C ARG A 61 10.49 4.80 -6.37
N LYS A 62 10.91 3.60 -5.93
CA LYS A 62 10.15 2.37 -6.18
C LYS A 62 8.83 2.37 -5.44
N ALA A 63 8.83 2.86 -4.19
CA ALA A 63 7.60 2.98 -3.41
C ALA A 63 6.57 3.87 -4.14
N ILE A 64 7.00 5.01 -4.69
CA ILE A 64 6.14 5.89 -5.51
C ILE A 64 5.58 5.14 -6.73
N GLU A 65 6.42 4.42 -7.48
CA GLU A 65 5.97 3.64 -8.64
C GLU A 65 4.91 2.59 -8.25
N THR A 66 5.10 1.92 -7.11
CA THR A 66 4.14 0.96 -6.58
C THR A 66 2.85 1.65 -6.15
N PHE A 67 2.91 2.77 -5.44
CA PHE A 67 1.71 3.51 -5.04
C PHE A 67 0.98 4.11 -6.24
N ASP A 68 1.69 4.54 -7.29
CA ASP A 68 1.08 4.96 -8.55
C ASP A 68 0.32 3.82 -9.22
N TRP A 69 0.80 2.59 -9.09
CA TRP A 69 0.08 1.42 -9.55
C TRP A 69 -1.17 1.15 -8.70
N VAL A 70 -1.08 1.23 -7.37
CA VAL A 70 -2.26 1.13 -6.49
C VAL A 70 -3.33 2.15 -6.89
N LEU A 71 -2.92 3.40 -7.13
CA LEU A 71 -3.83 4.49 -7.51
C LEU A 71 -4.37 4.37 -8.94
N ARG A 72 -3.75 3.57 -9.81
CA ARG A 72 -4.35 3.23 -11.11
C ARG A 72 -5.52 2.27 -10.96
N ILE A 73 -5.42 1.33 -10.03
CA ILE A 73 -6.45 0.32 -9.75
C ILE A 73 -7.58 0.94 -8.91
N TYR A 74 -7.20 1.71 -7.88
CA TYR A 74 -8.13 2.33 -6.96
C TYR A 74 -7.74 3.81 -6.73
N PRO A 75 -8.20 4.73 -7.60
CA PRO A 75 -7.77 6.13 -7.59
C PRO A 75 -8.05 6.90 -6.29
N GLN A 76 -9.12 6.56 -5.58
CA GLN A 76 -9.46 7.23 -4.32
C GLN A 76 -8.82 6.60 -3.08
N PHE A 77 -7.95 5.59 -3.23
CA PHE A 77 -7.47 4.84 -2.08
C PHE A 77 -6.56 5.66 -1.17
N SER A 78 -7.07 6.02 0.01
CA SER A 78 -6.47 7.03 0.87
C SER A 78 -5.08 6.65 1.38
N GLU A 79 -4.85 5.37 1.67
CA GLU A 79 -3.58 4.86 2.15
C GLU A 79 -2.47 5.04 1.11
N ALA A 80 -2.74 4.71 -0.16
CA ALA A 80 -1.75 4.89 -1.21
C ALA A 80 -1.46 6.37 -1.50
N GLN A 81 -2.48 7.23 -1.48
CA GLN A 81 -2.28 8.69 -1.58
C GLN A 81 -1.38 9.19 -0.45
N TYR A 82 -1.68 8.79 0.79
CA TYR A 82 -0.90 9.16 1.96
C TYR A 82 0.55 8.68 1.88
N TYR A 83 0.79 7.38 1.71
CA TYR A 83 2.16 6.84 1.68
C TYR A 83 2.99 7.37 0.49
N LYS A 84 2.36 7.56 -0.68
CA LYS A 84 3.01 8.24 -1.81
C LYS A 84 3.43 9.66 -1.40
N ALA A 85 2.54 10.43 -0.77
CA ALA A 85 2.86 11.79 -0.36
C ALA A 85 4.06 11.86 0.60
N PHE A 86 4.21 10.88 1.49
CA PHE A 86 5.36 10.77 2.39
C PHE A 86 6.67 10.45 1.65
N CYS A 87 6.61 9.82 0.49
CA CYS A 87 7.79 9.53 -0.33
C CYS A 87 8.27 10.75 -1.14
N LEU A 88 7.35 11.65 -1.54
CA LEU A 88 7.64 12.76 -2.46
C LEU A 88 8.78 13.70 -1.99
N PRO A 89 8.88 14.10 -0.71
CA PRO A 89 9.99 14.94 -0.23
C PRO A 89 11.37 14.30 -0.46
N TYR A 90 11.47 12.98 -0.38
CA TYR A 90 12.72 12.24 -0.60
C TYR A 90 13.10 12.07 -2.07
N THR A 91 12.26 12.55 -2.99
CA THR A 91 12.49 12.50 -4.43
C THR A 91 12.47 13.89 -5.07
N GLU A 92 12.67 14.94 -4.26
CA GLU A 92 12.72 16.36 -4.68
C GLU A 92 11.36 16.90 -5.20
N ARG A 93 10.27 16.18 -4.94
CA ARG A 93 8.90 16.52 -5.37
C ARG A 93 8.04 17.05 -4.23
N TYR A 94 8.64 17.76 -3.27
CA TYR A 94 8.00 18.17 -2.03
C TYR A 94 6.76 19.06 -2.22
N MET A 95 6.68 19.81 -3.33
CA MET A 95 5.55 20.69 -3.64
C MET A 95 4.24 19.94 -3.93
N GLU A 96 4.32 18.68 -4.35
CA GLU A 96 3.15 17.84 -4.68
C GLU A 96 2.55 17.15 -3.44
N ALA A 97 3.31 17.03 -2.35
CA ALA A 97 2.90 16.29 -1.16
C ALA A 97 1.66 16.89 -0.43
N PRO A 98 1.54 18.21 -0.22
CA PRO A 98 0.42 18.77 0.52
C PRO A 98 -0.95 18.53 -0.12
N GLU A 99 -1.03 18.66 -1.45
CA GLU A 99 -2.26 18.40 -2.22
C GLU A 99 -2.68 16.94 -2.08
N LEU A 100 -1.74 16.02 -2.27
CA LEU A 100 -2.00 14.59 -2.18
C LEU A 100 -2.41 14.15 -0.75
N ILE A 101 -1.87 14.79 0.29
CA ILE A 101 -2.30 14.56 1.69
C ILE A 101 -3.74 15.05 1.89
N GLN A 102 -4.11 16.21 1.33
CA GLN A 102 -5.47 16.73 1.44
C GLN A 102 -6.47 15.80 0.75
N GLU A 103 -6.13 15.29 -0.43
CA GLU A 103 -6.92 14.28 -1.13
C GLU A 103 -7.07 13.00 -0.31
N ALA A 104 -5.98 12.47 0.25
CA ALA A 104 -5.99 11.29 1.10
C ALA A 104 -6.97 11.46 2.28
N ILE A 105 -6.92 12.61 2.96
CA ILE A 105 -7.82 12.91 4.08
C ILE A 105 -9.28 12.99 3.62
N ALA A 106 -9.54 13.67 2.49
CA ALA A 106 -10.89 13.83 1.95
C ALA A 106 -11.48 12.48 1.52
N ASN A 107 -10.70 11.63 0.85
CA ASN A 107 -11.12 10.32 0.39
C ASN A 107 -11.32 9.34 1.54
N ARG A 108 -10.45 9.36 2.55
CA ARG A 108 -10.65 8.55 3.76
C ARG A 108 -11.97 8.88 4.46
N LYS A 109 -12.31 10.17 4.58
CA LYS A 109 -13.59 10.62 5.18
C LYS A 109 -14.81 10.12 4.41
N LYS A 110 -14.68 9.88 3.10
CA LYS A 110 -15.71 9.29 2.26
C LYS A 110 -15.75 7.75 2.33
N GLY A 111 -14.87 7.13 3.11
CA GLY A 111 -14.78 5.68 3.28
C GLY A 111 -13.83 4.98 2.30
N TYR A 112 -13.07 5.73 1.49
CA TYR A 112 -12.09 5.14 0.56
C TYR A 112 -10.78 4.78 1.30
N THR A 113 -10.89 3.84 2.23
CA THR A 113 -9.82 3.32 3.09
C THR A 113 -9.81 1.79 3.03
N ILE A 114 -8.91 1.13 3.76
CA ILE A 114 -8.95 -0.33 3.92
C ILE A 114 -10.30 -0.73 4.52
N ASN A 115 -11.09 -1.47 3.74
CA ASN A 115 -12.47 -1.84 4.05
C ASN A 115 -12.72 -3.35 3.89
N GLU A 116 -11.69 -4.17 4.12
CA GLU A 116 -11.82 -5.63 4.13
C GLU A 116 -12.84 -6.10 5.18
N ASP A 117 -13.49 -7.23 4.93
CA ASP A 117 -14.54 -7.78 5.82
C ASP A 117 -14.03 -7.96 7.27
N ASN A 118 -12.75 -8.31 7.41
CA ASN A 118 -12.09 -8.49 8.71
C ASN A 118 -11.76 -7.16 9.42
N ALA A 119 -11.80 -6.02 8.71
CA ALA A 119 -11.49 -4.70 9.29
C ALA A 119 -12.48 -4.27 10.40
N ILE A 120 -13.66 -4.90 10.46
CA ILE A 120 -14.64 -4.73 11.55
C ILE A 120 -14.10 -5.31 12.86
N TYR A 121 -13.35 -6.42 12.80
CA TYR A 121 -12.88 -7.15 13.96
C TYR A 121 -11.46 -6.73 14.35
N GLU A 122 -10.58 -6.60 13.37
CA GLU A 122 -9.18 -6.29 13.60
C GLU A 122 -8.65 -5.30 12.60
N ARG A 123 -7.86 -4.36 13.11
CA ARG A 123 -7.30 -3.30 12.30
C ARG A 123 -6.09 -3.80 11.53
N TYR A 124 -6.06 -3.50 10.24
CA TYR A 124 -4.89 -3.74 9.42
C TYR A 124 -3.71 -2.85 9.86
N PRO A 125 -2.48 -3.40 9.94
CA PRO A 125 -1.30 -2.59 10.19
C PRO A 125 -1.24 -1.44 9.18
N TYR A 126 -0.99 -0.21 9.64
CA TYR A 126 -0.78 0.96 8.78
C TYR A 126 -2.05 1.54 8.14
N GLN A 127 -3.22 1.00 8.44
CA GLN A 127 -4.49 1.65 8.18
C GLN A 127 -4.53 3.03 8.86
N LEU A 128 -5.05 4.06 8.19
CA LEU A 128 -5.06 5.44 8.71
C LEU A 128 -6.10 5.67 9.83
N ARG A 129 -5.88 6.66 10.72
CA ARG A 129 -6.73 6.97 11.90
C ARG A 129 -7.64 8.18 11.70
N ASN A 130 -8.94 8.01 11.91
CA ASN A 130 -9.83 9.13 12.27
C ASN A 130 -9.49 9.57 13.69
N ASN A 131 -8.66 10.61 13.81
CA ASN A 131 -8.61 11.40 15.03
C ASN A 131 -9.71 12.45 14.95
#